data_AF-A0A2S5DM20-F1
#
_entry.id   AF-A0A2S5DM20-F1
#
_cell.length_a   1.000
_cell.length_b   1.000
_cell.length_c   1.000
_cell.angle_alpha   90.00
_cell.angle_beta   90.00
_cell.angle_gamma   90.00
#
_symmetry.space_group_name_H-M   'P 1'
#
loop_
_entity.id
_entity.type
_entity.pdbx_description
1 polymer ?
#
loop_
_entity_poly.entity_id
_entity_poly.type
_entity_poly.pdbx_seq_one_letter_code
_entity_poly.pdbx_strand_id
1 'polypeptide(L)'
;MNEITFTYGELTRHVEIQVGAFMAQAKGSKSRREREAFENQAKGVVMAWASLVYKPVIGQGDAAHAAHNDDYARMLGSVGLPELAAAIRTSGIRWAWEQALDVIDRVQASGRK
;
A
#
# COMPACT_ATOMS: atom_id res chain seq x y z
N MET A 1 10.47 -25.09 6.76
CA MET A 1 10.20 -23.66 6.50
C MET A 1 9.06 -23.29 7.43
N ASN A 2 9.28 -22.44 8.43
CA ASN A 2 8.20 -22.05 9.35
C ASN A 2 7.36 -20.97 8.66
N GLU A 3 6.09 -21.26 8.38
CA GLU A 3 5.15 -20.26 7.88
C GLU A 3 4.84 -19.25 8.98
N ILE A 4 5.24 -18.00 8.78
CA ILE A 4 4.82 -16.91 9.65
C ILE A 4 3.44 -16.49 9.17
N THR A 5 2.44 -16.73 10.01
CA THR A 5 1.05 -16.33 9.73
C THR A 5 0.75 -15.04 10.50
N PHE A 6 0.21 -14.05 9.80
CA PHE A 6 -0.34 -12.84 10.40
C PHE A 6 -1.83 -12.79 10.11
N THR A 7 -2.64 -12.39 11.09
CA THR A 7 -3.97 -11.86 10.80
C THR A 7 -3.85 -10.54 10.03
N TYR A 8 -4.92 -10.16 9.32
CA TYR A 8 -4.96 -8.86 8.63
C TYR A 8 -4.63 -7.70 9.57
N GLY A 9 -5.25 -7.66 10.75
CA GLY A 9 -5.03 -6.60 11.72
C GLY A 9 -3.59 -6.53 12.24
N GLU A 10 -2.94 -7.68 12.46
CA GLU A 10 -1.53 -7.72 12.87
C GLU A 10 -0.61 -7.23 11.75
N LEU A 11 -0.85 -7.67 10.51
CA LEU A 11 -0.08 -7.24 9.36
C LEU A 11 -0.24 -5.73 9.12
N THR A 12 -1.46 -5.22 9.15
CA THR A 12 -1.76 -3.79 8.98
C THR A 12 -1.09 -2.96 10.06
N ARG A 13 -1.19 -3.35 11.34
CA ARG A 13 -0.50 -2.65 12.44
C ARG A 13 1.01 -2.64 12.27
N HIS A 14 1.60 -3.76 11.84
CA HIS A 14 3.04 -3.83 11.61
C HIS A 14 3.48 -2.84 10.53
N VAL A 15 2.70 -2.76 9.44
CA VAL A 15 2.94 -1.85 8.32
C VAL A 15 2.80 -0.39 8.76
N GLU A 16 1.77 -0.05 9.54
CA GLU A 16 1.60 1.30 10.08
C GLU A 16 2.81 1.76 10.91
N ILE A 17 3.34 0.87 11.74
CA ILE A 17 4.53 1.17 12.55
C ILE A 17 5.74 1.45 11.66
N GLN A 18 5.98 0.62 10.63
CA GLN A 18 7.09 0.83 9.69
C GLN A 18 6.93 2.12 8.89
N VAL A 19 5.74 2.36 8.34
CA VAL A 19 5.41 3.58 7.59
C VAL A 19 5.60 4.81 8.47
N GLY A 20 5.09 4.77 9.70
CA GLY A 20 5.26 5.85 10.68
C GLY A 20 6.72 6.15 10.98
N ALA A 21 7.56 5.12 11.12
CA ALA A 21 9.00 5.28 11.34
C ALA A 21 9.69 5.97 10.16
N PHE A 22 9.44 5.52 8.93
CA PHE A 22 10.00 6.15 7.74
C PHE A 22 9.53 7.59 7.55
N MET A 23 8.24 7.86 7.76
CA MET A 23 7.70 9.23 7.64
C MET A 23 8.24 10.16 8.73
N ALA A 24 8.48 9.65 9.95
CA ALA A 24 9.14 10.41 11.00
C ALA A 24 10.60 10.75 10.65
N GLN A 25 11.34 9.79 10.07
CA GLN A 25 12.71 10.01 9.57
C GLN A 25 12.73 11.02 8.42
N ALA A 26 11.79 10.94 7.49
CA ALA A 26 11.62 11.91 6.40
C ALA A 26 11.42 13.33 6.92
N LYS A 27 10.51 13.49 7.91
CA LYS A 27 10.21 14.80 8.54
C LYS A 27 11.42 15.36 9.31
N GLY A 28 12.21 14.50 9.93
CA GLY A 28 13.41 14.88 10.68
C GLY A 28 14.65 15.16 9.81
N SER A 29 14.64 14.76 8.53
CA SER A 29 15.81 14.91 7.67
C SER A 29 15.98 16.35 7.16
N LYS A 30 17.21 16.86 7.25
CA LYS A 30 17.62 18.14 6.66
C LYS A 30 18.03 18.01 5.19
N SER A 31 18.30 16.79 4.73
CA SER A 31 18.68 16.51 3.35
C SER A 31 17.44 16.21 2.52
N ARG A 32 17.25 16.95 1.43
CA ARG A 32 16.16 16.71 0.50
C ARG A 32 16.19 15.27 -0.04
N ARG A 33 17.38 14.77 -0.41
CA ARG A 33 17.56 13.44 -0.97
C ARG A 33 17.21 12.34 0.03
N GLU A 34 17.61 12.49 1.29
CA GLU A 34 17.28 11.50 2.33
C GLU A 34 15.79 11.51 2.67
N ARG A 35 15.18 12.70 2.78
CA ARG A 35 13.74 12.83 2.95
C ARG A 35 12.98 12.11 1.84
N GLU A 36 13.33 12.37 0.58
CA GLU A 36 12.73 11.69 -0.58
C GLU A 36 12.93 10.17 -0.52
N ALA A 37 14.11 9.70 -0.07
CA ALA A 37 14.37 8.28 0.09
C ALA A 37 13.46 7.62 1.14
N PHE A 38 13.31 8.24 2.32
CA PHE A 38 12.43 7.73 3.37
C PHE A 38 10.95 7.78 2.98
N GLU A 39 10.50 8.85 2.32
CA GLU A 39 9.14 8.92 1.77
C GLU A 39 8.88 7.81 0.74
N ASN A 40 9.85 7.54 -0.13
CA ASN A 40 9.73 6.47 -1.12
C ASN A 40 9.73 5.07 -0.47
N GLN A 41 10.50 4.87 0.60
CA GLN A 41 10.43 3.64 1.40
C GLN A 41 9.05 3.46 2.02
N ALA A 42 8.49 4.50 2.65
CA ALA A 42 7.14 4.46 3.23
C ALA A 42 6.07 4.11 2.18
N LYS A 43 6.13 4.76 1.01
CA LYS A 43 5.23 4.45 -0.13
C LYS A 43 5.38 3.00 -0.59
N GLY A 44 6.62 2.52 -0.72
CA GLY A 44 6.90 1.14 -1.11
C GLY A 44 6.30 0.10 -0.15
N VAL A 45 6.41 0.34 1.16
CA VAL A 45 5.81 -0.54 2.19
C VAL A 45 4.28 -0.57 2.07
N VAL A 46 3.62 0.58 1.89
CA VAL A 46 2.16 0.66 1.70
C VAL A 46 1.72 -0.12 0.46
N MET A 47 2.44 0.00 -0.66
CA MET A 47 2.13 -0.73 -1.90
C MET A 47 2.34 -2.25 -1.74
N ALA A 48 3.39 -2.66 -1.04
CA ALA A 48 3.68 -4.08 -0.77
C ALA A 48 2.61 -4.71 0.14
N TRP A 49 2.20 -4.00 1.19
CA TRP A 49 1.08 -4.44 2.03
C TRP A 49 -0.20 -4.61 1.22
N ALA A 50 -0.54 -3.63 0.40
CA ALA A 50 -1.75 -3.65 -0.42
C ALA A 50 -1.78 -4.87 -1.36
N SER A 51 -0.62 -5.30 -1.88
CA SER A 51 -0.54 -6.44 -2.81
C SER A 51 -0.71 -7.78 -2.09
N LEU A 52 -0.23 -7.88 -0.85
CA LEU A 52 -0.36 -9.07 -0.01
C LEU A 52 -1.80 -9.29 0.44
N VAL A 53 -2.52 -8.22 0.79
CA VAL A 53 -3.89 -8.33 1.32
C VAL A 53 -4.95 -8.42 0.22
N TYR A 54 -4.66 -8.03 -1.02
CA TYR A 54 -5.68 -7.93 -2.08
C TYR A 54 -6.35 -9.25 -2.47
N LYS A 55 -5.57 -10.28 -2.83
CA LYS A 55 -6.14 -11.57 -3.28
C LYS A 55 -7.00 -12.26 -2.21
N PRO A 56 -6.56 -12.32 -0.93
CA PRO A 56 -7.40 -12.84 0.15
C PRO A 56 -8.73 -12.09 0.31
N VAL A 57 -8.72 -10.78 0.09
CA VAL A 57 -9.87 -9.91 0.31
C VAL A 57 -10.96 -10.16 -0.71
N ILE A 58 -10.62 -10.36 -1.99
CA ILE A 58 -11.60 -10.72 -3.04
C ILE A 58 -12.49 -11.91 -2.61
N GLY A 59 -11.94 -12.87 -1.86
CA GLY A 59 -12.68 -14.04 -1.37
C GLY A 59 -13.52 -13.83 -0.10
N GLN A 60 -13.45 -12.66 0.57
CA GLN A 60 -14.09 -12.38 1.87
C GLN A 60 -15.38 -11.56 1.78
N GLY A 61 -15.76 -11.08 0.59
CA GLY A 61 -17.00 -10.34 0.35
C GLY A 61 -16.94 -8.83 0.63
N ASP A 62 -18.03 -8.13 0.31
CA ASP A 62 -18.07 -6.67 0.16
C ASP A 62 -17.72 -5.86 1.43
N ALA A 63 -18.09 -6.36 2.62
CA ALA A 63 -17.81 -5.67 3.88
C ALA A 63 -16.31 -5.67 4.21
N ALA A 64 -15.61 -6.78 3.96
CA ALA A 64 -14.16 -6.86 4.10
C ALA A 64 -13.46 -5.97 3.05
N HIS A 65 -14.01 -5.91 1.83
CA HIS A 65 -13.48 -5.01 0.79
C HIS A 65 -13.56 -3.55 1.23
N ALA A 66 -14.71 -3.11 1.75
CA ALA A 66 -14.92 -1.74 2.19
C ALA A 66 -13.95 -1.34 3.32
N ALA A 67 -13.82 -2.17 4.35
CA ALA A 67 -12.89 -1.91 5.45
C ALA A 67 -11.44 -1.81 4.97
N HIS A 68 -11.03 -2.67 4.05
CA HIS A 68 -9.67 -2.68 3.54
C HIS A 68 -9.38 -1.51 2.58
N ASN A 69 -10.40 -1.04 1.84
CA ASN A 69 -10.31 0.20 1.06
C ASN A 69 -10.03 1.40 1.96
N ASP A 70 -10.74 1.50 3.08
CA ASP A 70 -10.58 2.60 4.03
C ASP A 70 -9.20 2.58 4.68
N ASP A 71 -8.72 1.40 5.08
CA ASP A 71 -7.36 1.24 5.61
C ASP A 71 -6.30 1.61 4.59
N TYR A 72 -6.47 1.22 3.32
CA TYR A 72 -5.53 1.59 2.27
C TYR A 72 -5.53 3.08 1.98
N ALA A 73 -6.72 3.70 1.85
CA ALA A 73 -6.85 5.13 1.66
C ALA A 73 -6.23 5.92 2.81
N ARG A 74 -6.42 5.46 4.05
CA ARG A 74 -5.79 6.06 5.23
C ARG A 74 -4.27 6.00 5.16
N MET A 75 -3.70 4.85 4.79
CA MET A 75 -2.25 4.70 4.67
C MET A 75 -1.67 5.51 3.50
N LEU A 76 -2.33 5.57 2.36
CA LEU A 76 -1.95 6.46 1.24
C LEU A 76 -1.90 7.93 1.67
N GLY A 77 -2.88 8.37 2.45
CA GLY A 77 -2.88 9.71 3.04
C GLY A 77 -1.65 9.96 3.92
N SER A 78 -1.26 8.98 4.75
CA SER A 78 -0.12 9.10 5.65
C SER A 78 1.24 9.23 4.94
N VAL A 79 1.36 8.75 3.70
CA VAL A 79 2.59 8.82 2.88
C VAL A 79 2.55 9.91 1.82
N GLY A 80 1.63 10.87 1.96
CA GLY A 80 1.55 12.04 1.07
C GLY A 80 0.94 11.75 -0.30
N LEU A 81 0.05 10.76 -0.40
CA LEU A 81 -0.72 10.43 -1.62
C LEU A 81 -2.23 10.67 -1.43
N PRO A 82 -2.67 11.89 -1.05
CA PRO A 82 -4.06 12.18 -0.72
C PRO A 82 -5.03 12.02 -1.91
N GLU A 83 -4.58 12.31 -3.13
CA GLU A 83 -5.42 12.17 -4.32
C GLU A 83 -5.72 10.69 -4.63
N LEU A 84 -4.72 9.82 -4.47
CA LEU A 84 -4.93 8.38 -4.57
C LEU A 84 -5.81 7.89 -3.42
N ALA A 85 -5.64 8.40 -2.21
CA ALA A 85 -6.52 8.07 -1.09
C ALA A 85 -7.98 8.44 -1.36
N ALA A 86 -8.24 9.61 -1.97
CA ALA A 86 -9.58 10.02 -2.39
C ALA A 86 -10.13 9.08 -3.47
N ALA A 87 -9.34 8.78 -4.50
CA ALA A 87 -9.73 7.85 -5.57
C ALA A 87 -10.06 6.44 -5.04
N ILE A 88 -9.33 5.94 -4.06
CA ILE A 88 -9.62 4.64 -3.42
C ILE A 88 -10.95 4.68 -2.67
N ARG A 89 -11.28 5.77 -1.97
CA ARG A 89 -12.56 5.89 -1.26
C ARG A 89 -13.74 5.95 -2.21
N THR A 90 -13.57 6.55 -3.40
CA THR A 90 -14.66 6.70 -4.38
C THR A 90 -14.81 5.47 -5.27
N SER A 91 -13.70 4.84 -5.65
CA SER A 91 -13.65 3.82 -6.70
C SER A 91 -13.31 2.42 -6.16
N GLY A 92 -12.91 2.33 -4.89
CA GLY A 92 -12.50 1.10 -4.22
C GLY A 92 -11.10 0.62 -4.61
N ILE A 93 -10.49 -0.20 -3.75
CA ILE A 93 -9.16 -0.78 -3.97
C ILE A 93 -9.15 -1.69 -5.20
N ARG A 94 -10.28 -2.33 -5.52
CA ARG A 94 -10.43 -3.17 -6.71
C ARG A 94 -10.13 -2.42 -8.00
N TRP A 95 -10.71 -1.23 -8.18
CA TRP A 95 -10.50 -0.44 -9.38
C TRP A 95 -9.04 0.04 -9.52
N ALA A 96 -8.44 0.53 -8.43
CA ALA A 96 -7.04 0.97 -8.45
C ALA A 96 -6.05 -0.19 -8.59
N TRP A 97 -6.38 -1.37 -8.06
CA TRP A 97 -5.59 -2.58 -8.27
C TRP A 97 -5.75 -3.15 -9.67
N GLU A 98 -6.95 -3.18 -10.25
CA GLU A 98 -7.14 -3.59 -11.65
C GLU A 98 -6.29 -2.73 -12.58
N GLN A 99 -6.20 -1.41 -12.32
CA GLN A 99 -5.29 -0.51 -13.03
C GLN A 99 -3.81 -0.81 -12.76
N ALA A 100 -3.42 -1.04 -11.50
CA ALA A 100 -2.03 -1.32 -11.14
C ALA A 100 -1.54 -2.69 -11.65
N LEU A 101 -2.39 -3.71 -11.65
CA LEU A 101 -2.12 -5.04 -12.21
C LEU A 101 -1.96 -4.97 -13.72
N ASP A 102 -2.84 -4.23 -14.41
CA ASP A 102 -2.73 -4.03 -15.86
C ASP A 102 -1.41 -3.33 -16.23
N VAL A 103 -0.96 -2.36 -15.42
CA VAL A 103 0.38 -1.75 -15.58
C VAL A 103 1.50 -2.76 -15.33
N ILE A 104 1.44 -3.55 -14.26
CA ILE A 104 2.47 -4.56 -13.92
C ILE A 104 2.54 -5.64 -15.01
N ASP A 105 1.41 -6.14 -15.49
CA ASP A 105 1.33 -7.16 -16.54
C ASP A 105 1.90 -6.64 -17.86
N ARG A 106 1.61 -5.39 -18.24
CA ARG A 106 2.21 -4.75 -19.42
C ARG A 106 3.72 -4.60 -19.31
N VAL A 107 4.22 -4.17 -18.13
CA VAL A 107 5.65 -4.04 -17.87
C VAL A 107 6.34 -5.40 -17.96
N GLN A 108 5.78 -6.43 -17.33
CA GLN A 108 6.31 -7.80 -17.38
C GLN A 108 6.25 -8.41 -18.79
N ALA A 109 5.22 -8.09 -19.59
CA ALA A 109 5.12 -8.53 -20.98
C ALA A 109 6.13 -7.81 -21.89
N SER A 110 6.40 -6.53 -21.65
CA SER A 110 7.37 -5.74 -22.43
C SER A 110 8.83 -6.14 -22.17
N GLY A 111 9.13 -6.68 -20.98
CA GLY A 111 10.46 -7.20 -20.63
C GLY A 111 10.76 -8.62 -21.14
N ARG A 112 9.82 -9.28 -21.84
CA ARG A 112 10.04 -10.60 -22.48
C ARG A 112 10.42 -10.50 -23.96
N LYS A 113 10.88 -9.33 -24.43
CA LYS A 113 11.41 -9.14 -25.79
C LYS A 113 12.93 -8.99 -25.78
#